data_AF-A0A9E5UBM0-F1
#
_entry.id   AF-A0A9E5UBM0-F1
#
_cell.length_a   1.000
_cell.length_b   1.000
_cell.length_c   1.000
_cell.angle_alpha   90.00
_cell.angle_beta   90.00
_cell.angle_gamma   90.00
#
_symmetry.space_group_name_H-M   'P 1'
#
loop_
_entity.id
_entity.type
_entity.pdbx_description
1 polymer ?
#
loop_
_entity_poly.entity_id
_entity_poly.type
_entity_poly.pdbx_seq_one_letter_code
_entity_poly.pdbx_strand_id
1 'polypeptide(L)' 'MDELTRELVSVEIQSPQSCPRYSARLIRNVRIGSSPVWLMRRLESIGMRPINNIVDITNYILMETGQPLHAFDYDLLDGG' A
#
# COMPACT_ATOMS: atom_id res chain seq x y z
N MET A 1 5.49 7.06 -21.73
CA MET A 1 6.80 7.32 -21.11
C MET A 1 6.58 7.13 -19.64
N ASP A 2 7.25 6.16 -19.02
CA ASP A 2 7.03 5.86 -17.60
C ASP A 2 7.61 7.01 -16.77
N GLU A 3 6.76 7.92 -16.27
CA GLU A 3 7.15 8.92 -15.28
C GLU A 3 7.69 8.21 -14.04
N LEU A 4 8.83 8.67 -13.53
CA LEU A 4 9.42 8.09 -12.34
C LEU A 4 8.62 8.56 -11.11
N THR A 5 8.37 7.68 -10.14
CA THR A 5 7.70 8.06 -8.89
C THR A 5 8.30 9.32 -8.25
N ARG A 6 9.62 9.50 -8.35
CA ARG A 6 10.34 10.65 -7.78
C ARG A 6 10.00 11.99 -8.43
N GLU A 7 9.42 11.99 -9.63
CA GLU A 7 8.97 13.20 -10.34
C GLU A 7 7.60 13.68 -9.85
N LEU A 8 6.82 12.79 -9.24
CA LEU A 8 5.42 13.03 -8.83
C LEU A 8 5.22 13.02 -7.31
N VAL A 9 6.13 12.38 -6.58
CA VAL A 9 6.05 12.20 -5.13
C VAL A 9 7.43 12.40 -4.51
N SER A 10 7.51 13.29 -3.53
CA SER A 10 8.67 13.46 -2.65
C SER A 10 8.36 13.01 -1.24
N VAL A 11 9.35 12.43 -0.56
CA VAL A 11 9.27 12.07 0.86
C VAL A 11 10.40 12.76 1.60
N GLU A 12 10.04 13.54 2.62
CA GLU A 12 11.00 14.16 3.55
C GLU A 12 10.85 13.53 4.94
N ILE A 13 11.97 13.12 5.54
CA ILE A 13 11.99 12.55 6.89
C ILE A 13 12.50 13.63 7.85
N GLN A 14 11.59 14.30 8.54
CA GLN A 14 11.92 15.41 9.46
C GLN A 14 12.51 14.94 10.80
N SER A 15 12.27 13.69 11.21
CA SER A 15 12.87 13.08 12.41
C SER A 15 13.52 11.72 12.11
N PRO A 16 14.77 11.72 11.60
CA PRO A 16 15.47 10.49 11.23
C PRO A 16 15.72 9.51 12.39
N GLN A 17 15.75 10.01 13.64
CA GLN A 17 15.93 9.17 14.82
C GLN A 17 14.68 8.33 15.13
N SER A 18 13.50 8.87 14.86
CA SER A 18 12.22 8.16 15.09
C SER A 18 11.78 7.36 13.87
N CYS A 19 12.18 7.79 12.67
CA CYS A 19 11.88 7.11 11.41
C CYS A 19 13.17 7.01 10.58
N PRO A 20 13.97 5.95 10.76
CA PRO A 20 15.24 5.82 10.04
C PRO A 20 15.05 5.59 8.54
N ARG A 21 13.85 5.16 8.12
CA ARG A 21 13.52 4.92 6.71
C ARG A 21 12.02 5.07 6.46
N TYR A 22 11.69 5.81 5.41
CA TYR A 22 10.37 5.89 4.81
C TYR A 22 10.51 5.79 3.29
N SER A 23 9.69 4.97 2.64
CA SER A 23 9.73 4.79 1.19
C SER A 23 8.33 4.68 0.62
N ALA A 24 8.11 5.30 -0.53
CA ALA A 24 6.85 5.25 -1.26
C ALA A 24 7.07 4.77 -2.70
N ARG A 25 6.03 4.18 -3.28
CA ARG A 25 5.92 3.91 -4.73
C ARG A 25 4.54 4.38 -5.19
N LEU A 26 4.49 4.98 -6.39
CA LEU A 26 3.23 5.35 -7.02
C LEU A 26 2.83 4.27 -8.03
N ILE A 27 1.59 3.77 -7.92
CA ILE A 27 1.00 2.83 -8.87
C ILE A 27 -0.26 3.48 -9.41
N ARG A 28 -0.32 3.68 -10.73
CA ARG A 28 -1.44 4.33 -11.43
C ARG A 28 -2.32 3.30 -12.13
N ASN A 29 -3.52 3.74 -12.51
CA ASN A 29 -4.50 2.93 -13.25
C ASN A 29 -4.94 1.66 -12.51
N VAL A 30 -4.96 1.74 -11.18
CA VAL A 30 -5.43 0.67 -10.32
C VAL A 30 -6.96 0.62 -10.37
N ARG A 31 -7.53 -0.55 -10.59
CA ARG A 31 -8.98 -0.78 -10.47
C ARG A 31 -9.28 -1.38 -9.13
N ILE A 32 -10.03 -0.66 -8.30
CA ILE A 32 -10.49 -1.16 -7.00
C ILE A 32 -11.66 -2.13 -7.23
N GLY A 33 -11.62 -3.28 -6.55
CA GLY A 33 -12.67 -4.28 -6.61
C GLY A 33 -12.45 -5.39 -5.60
N SER A 34 -13.24 -6.46 -5.70
CA SER A 34 -13.06 -7.63 -4.85
C SER A 34 -11.71 -8.30 -5.10
N SER A 35 -11.09 -8.78 -4.02
CA SER A 35 -9.86 -9.55 -4.09
C SER A 35 -10.07 -10.88 -4.83
N PRO A 36 -9.01 -11.41 -5.47
CA PRO A 36 -9.04 -12.79 -5.96
C PRO A 36 -9.35 -13.79 -4.83
N VAL A 37 -10.04 -14.89 -5.16
CA VAL A 37 -10.49 -15.89 -4.18
C VAL A 37 -9.35 -16.45 -3.32
N TRP A 38 -8.17 -16.65 -3.90
CA TRP A 38 -7.02 -17.16 -3.16
C TRP A 38 -6.56 -16.19 -2.06
N LEU A 39 -6.64 -14.87 -2.31
CA LEU A 39 -6.23 -13.83 -1.38
C LEU A 39 -7.23 -13.72 -0.23
N MET A 40 -8.52 -13.71 -0.56
CA MET A 40 -9.60 -13.70 0.42
C MET A 40 -9.48 -14.90 1.37
N ARG A 41 -9.31 -16.12 0.84
CA ARG A 41 -9.17 -17.33 1.66
C ARG A 41 -7.97 -17.30 2.59
N ARG A 42 -6.84 -16.77 2.12
CA ARG A 42 -5.64 -16.65 2.96
C ARG A 42 -5.87 -15.69 4.14
N LEU A 43 -6.49 -14.55 3.91
CA LEU A 43 -6.85 -13.61 4.98
C LEU A 43 -7.90 -14.18 5.94
N GLU A 44 -8.94 -14.82 5.41
CA GLU A 44 -10.00 -15.44 6.23
C GLU A 44 -9.45 -16.56 7.12
N SER A 45 -8.49 -17.36 6.63
CA SER A 45 -7.87 -18.45 7.40
C SER A 45 -7.14 -18.00 8.66
N ILE A 46 -6.80 -16.70 8.74
CA ILE A 46 -6.16 -16.07 9.90
C ILE A 46 -7.10 -15.11 10.63
N GLY A 47 -8.42 -15.20 10.36
CA GLY A 47 -9.44 -14.39 11.03
C GLY A 47 -9.55 -12.94 10.55
N MET A 48 -8.93 -12.59 9.41
CA MET A 48 -9.05 -11.26 8.83
C MET A 48 -10.19 -11.22 7.81
N ARG A 49 -11.03 -10.18 7.89
CA ARG A 49 -12.11 -9.94 6.94
C ARG A 49 -11.56 -9.26 5.67
N PRO A 50 -11.76 -9.84 4.47
CA PRO A 50 -11.44 -9.17 3.21
C PRO A 50 -12.25 -7.88 3.00
N ILE A 51 -11.65 -6.88 2.37
CA ILE A 51 -12.23 -5.55 2.14
C ILE A 51 -12.25 -5.23 0.64
N ASN A 52 -11.08 -5.12 0.01
CA ASN A 52 -10.90 -4.94 -1.43
C ASN A 52 -9.46 -5.31 -1.81
N ASN A 53 -9.20 -5.46 -3.11
CA ASN A 53 -7.90 -5.87 -3.64
C ASN A 53 -6.69 -5.03 -3.18
N ILE A 54 -6.87 -3.77 -2.78
CA ILE A 54 -5.78 -2.90 -2.33
C ILE A 54 -5.55 -3.02 -0.82
N VAL A 55 -6.62 -3.01 -0.02
CA VAL A 55 -6.50 -3.20 1.43
C VAL A 55 -6.06 -4.64 1.77
N ASP A 56 -6.54 -5.60 1.00
CA ASP A 56 -6.26 -7.01 1.24
C ASP A 56 -4.81 -7.35 0.89
N ILE A 57 -4.25 -6.77 -0.17
CA ILE A 57 -2.85 -7.04 -0.52
C ILE A 57 -1.88 -6.44 0.50
N THR A 58 -2.17 -5.26 1.08
CA THR A 58 -1.31 -4.70 2.14
C THR A 58 -1.36 -5.55 3.42
N ASN A 59 -2.55 -6.04 3.78
CA ASN A 59 -2.70 -6.97 4.91
C ASN A 59 -2.01 -8.31 4.64
N TYR A 60 -2.10 -8.82 3.42
CA TYR A 60 -1.46 -10.07 3.04
C TYR A 60 0.06 -9.99 3.13
N ILE A 61 0.67 -8.91 2.61
CA ILE A 61 2.12 -8.70 2.72
C ILE A 61 2.55 -8.52 4.18
N LEU A 62 1.78 -7.79 4.99
CA LEU A 62 2.04 -7.70 6.43
C LEU A 62 2.11 -9.09 7.07
N MET A 63 1.15 -9.96 6.77
CA MET A 63 1.11 -11.29 7.37
C MET A 63 2.13 -12.27 6.78
N GLU A 64 2.52 -12.09 5.51
CA GLU A 64 3.50 -12.94 4.84
C GLU A 64 4.95 -12.59 5.19
N THR A 65 5.27 -11.30 5.30
CA THR A 65 6.66 -10.83 5.48
C THR A 65 6.92 -10.09 6.78
N GLY A 66 5.89 -9.81 7.57
CA GLY A 66 5.98 -8.97 8.78
C GLY A 66 6.15 -7.48 8.49
N GLN A 67 6.08 -7.05 7.21
CA GLN A 67 6.26 -5.65 6.84
C GLN A 67 4.91 -4.96 6.71
N PRO A 68 4.55 -4.02 7.62
CA PRO A 68 3.36 -3.23 7.45
C PRO A 68 3.50 -2.30 6.25
N LEU A 69 2.45 -2.25 5.44
CA LEU A 69 2.31 -1.35 4.30
C LEU A 69 1.04 -0.52 4.47
N HIS A 70 1.05 0.68 3.92
CA HIS A 70 -0.14 1.53 3.83
C HIS A 70 -0.31 2.00 2.40
N ALA A 71 -1.56 2.03 1.93
CA ALA A 71 -1.92 2.56 0.62
C ALA A 71 -2.68 3.87 0.83
N PHE A 72 -2.12 4.96 0.31
CA PHE A 72 -2.79 6.26 0.25
C PHE A 72 -3.41 6.44 -1.13
N ASP A 73 -4.60 7.04 -1.18
CA ASP A 73 -5.18 7.51 -2.44
C ASP A 73 -4.43 8.80 -2.85
N TYR A 74 -3.78 8.77 -4.01
CA TYR A 74 -2.95 9.87 -4.49
C TYR A 74 -3.78 11.14 -4.70
N ASP A 75 -5.01 11.01 -5.20
CA ASP A 75 -5.87 12.15 -5.53
C ASP A 75 -6.44 12.84 -4.27
N LEU A 76 -6.30 12.22 -3.10
CA LEU A 76 -6.74 12.75 -1.81
C LEU A 76 -5.58 13.24 -0.93
N LEU A 77 -4.33 13.09 -1.37
CA LEU A 77 -3.19 13.68 -0.67
C LEU A 77 -3.18 15.20 -0.91
N ASP A 78 -2.92 15.96 0.15
CA ASP A 78 -2.86 17.42 0.06
C ASP A 78 -1.64 17.81 -0.81
N GLY A 79 -1.92 18.42 -1.97
CA GLY A 79 -0.94 18.66 -3.05
C GLY A 79 -0.99 17.67 -4.22
N GLY A 80 -2.02 16.82 -4.30
CA GLY A 80 -2.30 15.92 -5.45
C GLY A 80 -2.47 16.63 -6.79
#